data_AF-A0A090WQG8-F1
#
_entry.id   AF-A0A090WQG8-F1
#
_cell.length_a   1.000
_cell.length_b   1.000
_cell.length_c   1.000
_cell.angle_alpha   90.00
_cell.angle_beta   90.00
_cell.angle_gamma   90.00
#
_symmetry.space_group_name_H-M   'P 1'
#
loop_
_entity.id
_entity.type
_entity.pdbx_description
1 polymer ?
#
loop_
_entity_poly.entity_id
_entity_poly.type
_entity_poly.pdbx_seq_one_letter_code
_entity_poly.pdbx_strand_id
1 'polypeptide(L)'
;MEKSNTRLKDLKDLVNYLAPLGQVYLVRLPIDKELLAIENKYWPNFNKEMLDIVDNKETHYIDFCKKTNIFKTYDGIHIDKFAGVDFTKTLCDSISKYRLIKNKK
;
A
#
# COMPACT_ATOMS: atom_id res chain seq x y z
N MET A 1 -21.31 3.24 -5.31
CA MET A 1 -20.46 3.75 -4.21
C MET A 1 -19.40 4.62 -4.84
N GLU A 2 -19.09 5.76 -4.24
CA GLU A 2 -18.06 6.68 -4.73
C GLU A 2 -16.97 6.83 -3.66
N LYS A 3 -15.73 7.07 -4.12
CA LYS A 3 -14.59 7.32 -3.24
C LYS A 3 -14.74 8.66 -2.50
N SER A 4 -14.24 8.74 -1.27
CA SER A 4 -14.22 9.99 -0.52
C SER A 4 -13.03 10.86 -0.96
N ASN A 5 -13.32 12.01 -1.57
CA ASN A 5 -12.28 12.97 -1.96
C ASN A 5 -11.59 13.59 -0.73
N THR A 6 -12.31 13.79 0.38
CA THR A 6 -11.73 14.28 1.64
C THR A 6 -10.65 13.34 2.14
N ARG A 7 -10.95 12.03 2.26
CA ARG A 7 -9.95 11.02 2.69
C ARG A 7 -8.74 10.96 1.77
N LEU A 8 -8.93 11.12 0.47
CA LEU A 8 -7.84 11.12 -0.49
C LEU A 8 -6.92 12.35 -0.31
N LYS A 9 -7.52 13.52 -0.08
CA LYS A 9 -6.78 14.75 0.23
C LYS A 9 -6.01 14.62 1.54
N ASP A 10 -6.66 14.13 2.59
CA ASP A 10 -6.04 13.97 3.91
C ASP A 10 -4.85 13.00 3.87
N LEU A 11 -4.98 11.90 3.10
CA LEU A 11 -3.88 10.97 2.86
C LEU A 11 -2.70 11.65 2.15
N LYS A 12 -2.98 12.46 1.12
CA LYS A 12 -1.95 13.22 0.40
C LYS A 12 -1.24 14.22 1.31
N ASP A 13 -1.99 14.95 2.11
CA ASP A 13 -1.46 15.94 3.05
C ASP A 13 -0.58 15.25 4.12
N LEU A 14 -1.00 14.10 4.63
CA LEU A 14 -0.22 13.30 5.56
C LEU A 14 1.09 12.80 4.94
N VAL A 15 1.04 12.26 3.71
CA VAL A 15 2.25 11.81 3.00
C VAL A 15 3.23 12.97 2.81
N ASN A 16 2.74 14.14 2.38
CA ASN A 16 3.58 15.32 2.20
C ASN A 16 4.17 15.85 3.51
N TYR A 17 3.41 15.77 4.61
CA TYR A 17 3.88 16.17 5.92
C TYR A 17 5.00 15.25 6.44
N LEU A 18 4.89 13.93 6.24
CA LEU A 18 5.84 12.95 6.74
C LEU A 18 7.10 12.82 5.86
N ALA A 19 6.99 13.03 4.54
CA ALA A 19 8.09 12.87 3.60
C ALA A 19 9.40 13.58 4.00
N PRO A 20 9.41 14.88 4.40
CA PRO A 20 10.64 15.54 4.82
C PRO A 20 11.16 15.10 6.20
N LEU A 21 10.36 14.39 6.99
CA LEU A 21 10.72 13.97 8.36
C LEU A 21 11.47 12.63 8.39
N GLY A 22 11.49 11.88 7.30
CA GLY A 22 12.19 10.61 7.23
C GLY A 22 11.77 9.74 6.05
N GLN A 23 12.12 8.47 6.10
CA GLN A 23 11.80 7.55 5.02
C GLN A 23 10.35 7.04 5.13
N VAL A 24 9.51 7.45 4.19
CA VAL A 24 8.08 7.11 4.17
C VAL A 24 7.78 6.05 3.10
N TYR A 25 6.94 5.08 3.47
CA TYR A 25 6.41 4.05 2.58
C TYR A 25 4.89 4.03 2.70
N LEU A 26 4.20 4.23 1.58
CA LEU A 26 2.76 3.99 1.48
C LEU A 26 2.55 2.52 1.14
N VAL A 27 1.88 1.77 2.01
CA VAL A 27 1.68 0.33 1.86
C VAL A 27 0.20 0.03 1.68
N ARG A 28 -0.15 -0.64 0.58
CA ARG A 28 -1.45 -1.26 0.40
C ARG A 28 -1.39 -2.70 0.87
N LEU A 29 -2.16 -3.01 1.90
CA LEU A 29 -2.29 -4.35 2.46
C LEU A 29 -2.99 -5.30 1.47
N PRO A 30 -2.66 -6.60 1.50
CA PRO A 30 -3.39 -7.62 0.74
C PRO A 30 -4.85 -7.69 1.19
N ILE A 31 -5.75 -7.87 0.23
CA ILE A 31 -7.17 -8.16 0.45
C ILE A 31 -7.60 -9.32 -0.45
N ASP A 32 -8.70 -9.97 -0.10
CA ASP A 32 -9.23 -11.09 -0.86
C ASP A 32 -9.68 -10.67 -2.26
N LYS A 33 -9.60 -11.61 -3.20
CA LYS A 33 -9.84 -11.36 -4.63
C LYS A 33 -11.25 -10.84 -4.92
N GLU A 34 -12.26 -11.31 -4.17
CA GLU A 34 -13.65 -10.88 -4.32
C GLU A 34 -13.81 -9.41 -3.94
N LEU A 35 -13.19 -8.98 -2.84
CA LEU A 35 -13.21 -7.59 -2.39
C LEU A 35 -12.41 -6.68 -3.32
N LEU A 36 -11.26 -7.17 -3.80
CA LEU A 36 -10.47 -6.46 -4.80
C LEU A 36 -11.25 -6.26 -6.11
N ALA A 37 -12.03 -7.25 -6.53
CA ALA A 37 -12.89 -7.15 -7.72
C ALA A 37 -13.99 -6.10 -7.53
N ILE A 38 -14.61 -6.04 -6.35
CA ILE A 38 -15.59 -5.01 -5.98
C ILE A 38 -14.93 -3.62 -6.00
N GLU A 39 -13.76 -3.46 -5.39
CA GLU A 39 -13.04 -2.19 -5.39
C GLU A 39 -12.70 -1.75 -6.82
N ASN A 40 -12.13 -2.63 -7.64
CA ASN A 40 -11.79 -2.30 -9.04
C ASN A 40 -13.01 -1.91 -9.87
N LYS A 41 -14.20 -2.44 -9.54
CA LYS A 41 -15.45 -2.04 -10.20
C LYS A 41 -15.87 -0.60 -9.86
N TYR A 42 -15.70 -0.17 -8.60
CA TYR A 42 -16.12 1.15 -8.14
C TYR A 42 -15.02 2.22 -8.18
N TRP A 43 -13.75 1.81 -8.15
CA TRP A 43 -12.58 2.68 -8.14
C TRP A 43 -11.44 2.08 -8.99
N PRO A 44 -11.63 1.99 -10.33
CA PRO A 44 -10.65 1.36 -11.23
C PRO A 44 -9.28 2.05 -11.25
N ASN A 45 -9.23 3.33 -10.87
CA ASN A 45 -8.02 4.14 -10.83
C ASN A 45 -7.32 4.15 -9.47
N PHE A 46 -7.74 3.33 -8.50
CA PHE A 46 -7.19 3.33 -7.13
C PHE A 46 -5.66 3.36 -7.12
N ASN A 47 -5.04 2.39 -7.79
CA ASN A 47 -3.58 2.25 -7.80
C ASN A 47 -2.88 3.41 -8.50
N LYS A 48 -3.50 4.01 -9.52
CA LYS A 48 -2.97 5.20 -10.18
C LYS A 48 -3.01 6.39 -9.23
N GLU A 49 -4.12 6.62 -8.55
CA GLU A 49 -4.25 7.72 -7.59
C GLU A 49 -3.31 7.57 -6.38
N MET A 50 -3.05 6.34 -5.90
CA MET A 50 -2.05 6.10 -4.86
C MET A 50 -0.63 6.42 -5.32
N LEU A 51 -0.31 6.14 -6.59
CA LEU A 51 0.97 6.54 -7.20
C LEU A 51 1.07 8.07 -7.32
N ASP A 52 0.00 8.74 -7.75
CA ASP A 52 -0.05 10.20 -7.86
C ASP A 52 0.11 10.89 -6.48
N ILE A 53 -0.32 10.23 -5.39
CA ILE A 53 -0.11 10.73 -4.02
C ILE A 53 1.37 10.70 -3.62
N VAL A 54 2.12 9.67 -4.03
CA VAL A 54 3.53 9.50 -3.64
C VAL A 54 4.53 10.12 -4.63
N ASP A 55 4.06 10.92 -5.60
CA ASP A 55 4.89 11.51 -6.66
C ASP A 55 5.93 12.55 -6.17
N ASN A 56 6.05 12.75 -4.86
CA ASN A 56 7.08 13.60 -4.23
C ASN A 56 8.52 13.06 -4.34
N LYS A 57 8.77 12.02 -5.16
CA LYS A 57 10.06 11.31 -5.39
C LYS A 57 10.70 10.65 -4.16
N GLU A 58 10.28 11.00 -2.95
CA GLU A 58 10.85 10.52 -1.70
C GLU A 58 10.04 9.39 -1.06
N THR A 59 8.75 9.31 -1.39
CA THR A 59 7.84 8.29 -0.90
C THR A 59 7.71 7.13 -1.89
N HIS A 60 7.65 5.90 -1.37
CA HIS A 60 7.43 4.72 -2.21
C HIS A 60 6.08 4.09 -1.92
N TYR A 61 5.36 3.70 -2.98
CA TYR A 61 4.13 2.93 -2.89
C TYR A 61 4.40 1.44 -3.11
N ILE A 62 3.97 0.60 -2.15
CA ILE A 62 4.10 -0.85 -2.20
C ILE A 62 2.70 -1.46 -2.20
N ASP A 63 2.36 -2.18 -3.27
CA ASP A 63 1.07 -2.83 -3.46
C ASP A 63 1.19 -4.36 -3.26
N PHE A 64 0.60 -4.87 -2.18
CA PHE A 64 0.56 -6.31 -1.89
C PHE A 64 -0.66 -7.03 -2.47
N CYS A 65 -1.62 -6.34 -3.09
CA CYS A 65 -2.76 -6.96 -3.77
C CYS A 65 -2.39 -7.60 -5.11
N LYS A 66 -1.21 -7.28 -5.66
CA LYS A 66 -0.72 -7.81 -6.94
C LYS A 66 -0.04 -9.18 -6.83
N LYS A 67 0.36 -9.59 -5.63
CA LYS A 67 1.09 -10.84 -5.43
C LYS A 67 0.13 -11.99 -5.19
N THR A 68 0.49 -13.16 -5.71
CA THR A 68 -0.12 -14.47 -5.42
C THR A 68 0.14 -14.95 -3.99
N ASN A 69 0.65 -14.09 -3.09
CA ASN A 69 0.85 -14.41 -1.69
C ASN A 69 -0.47 -14.22 -0.95
N ILE A 70 -1.17 -15.34 -0.75
CA ILE A 70 -2.45 -15.41 -0.09
C ILE A 70 -2.19 -15.30 1.42
N PHE A 71 -2.17 -14.09 1.96
CA PHE A 71 -2.20 -13.88 3.39
C PHE A 71 -3.61 -14.15 3.88
N LYS A 72 -3.77 -15.13 4.78
CA LYS A 72 -5.08 -15.45 5.32
C LYS A 72 -5.64 -14.27 6.10
N THR A 73 -6.91 -13.99 5.86
CA THR A 73 -7.66 -12.92 6.52
C THR A 73 -8.81 -13.50 7.35
N TYR A 74 -9.32 -12.74 8.32
CA TYR A 74 -10.53 -13.10 9.06
C TYR A 74 -11.81 -12.86 8.23
N ASP A 75 -11.82 -11.83 7.40
CA ASP A 75 -13.00 -11.30 6.73
C ASP A 75 -12.74 -10.78 5.31
N GLY A 76 -11.59 -11.11 4.74
CA GLY A 76 -11.15 -10.63 3.43
C GLY A 76 -10.31 -9.37 3.45
N ILE A 77 -10.19 -8.66 4.59
CA ILE A 77 -9.39 -7.44 4.70
C ILE A 77 -8.40 -7.52 5.87
N HIS A 78 -8.85 -8.03 7.03
CA HIS A 78 -8.02 -8.10 8.22
C HIS A 78 -7.15 -9.36 8.21
N ILE A 79 -5.86 -9.19 7.97
CA ILE A 79 -4.86 -10.27 8.02
C ILE A 79 -4.92 -10.97 9.39
N ASP A 80 -4.95 -12.29 9.38
CA ASP A 80 -5.00 -13.07 10.60
C ASP A 80 -3.66 -13.03 11.36
N LYS A 81 -3.67 -13.44 12.63
CA LYS A 81 -2.47 -13.33 13.48
C LYS A 81 -1.29 -14.17 12.99
N PHE A 82 -1.53 -15.26 12.27
CA PHE A 82 -0.48 -16.15 11.76
C PHE A 82 0.09 -15.60 10.46
N ALA A 83 -0.79 -15.24 9.51
CA ALA A 83 -0.42 -14.59 8.27
C ALA A 83 0.23 -13.22 8.49
N GLY A 84 -0.06 -12.54 9.61
CA GLY A 84 0.59 -11.29 10.01
C GLY A 84 2.09 -11.44 10.24
N VAL A 85 2.54 -12.60 10.73
CA VAL A 85 3.98 -12.92 10.89
C VAL A 85 4.65 -12.98 9.51
N ASP A 86 4.05 -13.71 8.58
CA ASP A 86 4.57 -13.85 7.22
C ASP A 86 4.51 -12.53 6.43
N PHE A 87 3.44 -11.76 6.63
CA PHE A 87 3.28 -10.44 6.02
C PHE A 87 4.36 -9.48 6.51
N THR A 88 4.64 -9.48 7.81
CA THR A 88 5.70 -8.65 8.41
C THR A 88 7.05 -8.94 7.77
N LYS A 89 7.41 -10.22 7.64
CA LYS A 89 8.65 -10.62 6.95
C LYS A 89 8.68 -10.12 5.50
N THR A 90 7.60 -10.33 4.77
CA THR A 90 7.49 -9.92 3.35
C THR A 90 7.59 -8.39 3.18
N LEU A 91 7.01 -7.63 4.11
CA LEU A 91 7.06 -6.18 4.14
C LEU A 91 8.49 -5.69 4.43
N CYS A 92 9.16 -6.26 5.43
CA CYS A 92 10.55 -5.95 5.76
C CYS A 92 11.51 -6.23 4.60
N ASP A 93 11.32 -7.35 3.90
CA ASP A 93 12.12 -7.70 2.71
C ASP A 93 11.89 -6.68 1.58
N SER A 94 10.65 -6.26 1.38
CA SER A 94 10.29 -5.26 0.37
C SER A 94 10.91 -3.90 0.67
N ILE A 95 10.81 -3.42 1.91
CA ILE A 95 11.43 -2.16 2.36
C ILE A 95 12.95 -2.21 2.20
N SER A 96 13.59 -3.30 2.64
CA SER A 96 15.04 -3.50 2.52
C SER A 96 15.50 -3.45 1.07
N LYS A 97 14.76 -4.08 0.16
CA LYS A 97 15.06 -4.03 -1.28
C LYS A 97 15.03 -2.61 -1.84
N TYR A 98 14.03 -1.79 -1.47
CA TYR A 98 13.98 -0.38 -1.88
C TYR A 98 15.18 0.42 -1.36
N ARG A 99 15.58 0.21 -0.11
CA ARG A 99 16.76 0.89 0.47
C ARG A 99 18.04 0.55 -0.29
N LEU A 100 18.24 -0.72 -0.64
CA LEU A 100 19.41 -1.16 -1.41
C LEU A 100 19.47 -0.55 -2.82
N ILE A 101 18.32 -0.36 -3.47
CA ILE A 101 18.26 0.27 -4.81
C ILE A 101 18.62 1.77 -4.72
N LYS A 102 18.18 2.47 -3.67
CA LYS A 102 18.47 3.90 -3.49
C LYS A 102 19.97 4.16 -3.23
N ASN A 103 20.65 3.29 -2.48
CA ASN A 103 22.07 3.43 -2.16
C ASN A 103 23.02 3.09 -3.31
N LYS A 104 22.52 2.57 -4.45
CA LYS A 104 23.30 2.24 -5.65
C LYS A 104 23.24 3.31 -6.75
N LYS A 105 22.47 4.37 -6.55
CA LYS A 105 22.37 5.53 -7.43
C LYS A 105 23.07 6.71 -6.78
#